data_AF-A0A961A7Q6-F1
#
_entry.id   AF-A0A961A7Q6-F1
#
_cell.length_a   1.000
_cell.length_b   1.000
_cell.length_c   1.000
_cell.angle_alpha   90.00
_cell.angle_beta   90.00
_cell.angle_gamma   90.00
#
_symmetry.space_group_name_H-M   'P 1'
#
loop_
_entity.id
_entity.type
_entity.pdbx_description
1 polymer ?
#
loop_
_entity_poly.entity_id
_entity_poly.type
_entity_poly.pdbx_seq_one_letter_code
_entity_poly.pdbx_strand_id
1 'polypeptide(L)'
;TVVALVLANSPLRDGYLDLLGHSVGGGPDALHLREPLGAWVNDGLMAVFFLVVGVEINRELTTGALRDRKAAALPVVAALGGMIVPASIFLLVTRGTDATHGWGIPMATDIAFVLGVVALLGRRVPSGLRLFLLTAAVVDDLGAILVIAIFYTDRLAVAWLLAAVGVFTGVLVLRRRALWSAGPNGIGHVPFVLLG
;
A
#
# COMPACT_ATOMS: atom_id res chain seq x y z
N THR A 1 4.66 16.30 6.66
CA THR A 1 6.00 16.62 6.08
C THR A 1 6.66 17.83 6.71
N VAL A 2 6.04 19.02 6.71
CA VAL A 2 6.68 20.25 7.24
C VAL A 2 7.19 20.09 8.68
N VAL A 3 6.37 19.58 9.60
CA VAL A 3 6.79 19.36 11.00
C VAL A 3 7.97 18.39 11.09
N ALA A 4 7.95 17.28 10.33
CA ALA A 4 9.05 16.31 10.31
C ALA A 4 10.35 16.94 9.77
N LEU A 5 10.26 17.77 8.72
CA LEU A 5 11.41 18.51 8.19
C LEU A 5 11.96 19.51 9.21
N VAL A 6 11.10 20.24 9.91
CA VAL A 6 11.50 21.16 10.98
C VAL A 6 12.20 20.39 12.09
N LEU A 7 11.61 19.31 12.61
CA LEU A 7 12.20 18.50 13.67
C LEU A 7 13.56 17.92 13.25
N ALA A 8 13.65 17.34 12.05
CA ALA A 8 14.87 16.74 11.53
C ALA A 8 16.01 17.74 11.29
N ASN A 9 15.72 19.03 11.10
CA ASN A 9 16.71 20.09 10.90
C ASN A 9 16.85 21.04 12.11
N SER A 10 16.22 20.71 13.24
CA SER A 10 16.24 21.51 14.47
C SER A 10 17.22 20.94 15.50
N PRO A 11 17.49 21.65 16.61
CA PRO A 11 18.25 21.10 17.74
C PRO A 11 17.63 19.84 18.37
N LEU A 12 16.36 19.53 18.09
CA LEU A 12 15.68 18.31 18.54
C LEU A 12 15.95 17.10 17.63
N ARG A 13 16.76 17.26 16.58
CA ARG A 13 17.08 16.21 15.60
C ARG A 13 17.52 14.91 16.26
N ASP A 14 18.46 14.97 17.20
CA ASP A 14 19.05 13.77 17.79
C ASP A 14 17.99 13.00 18.60
N GLY A 15 17.20 13.69 19.44
CA GLY A 15 16.10 13.07 20.17
C GLY A 15 15.00 12.51 19.26
N TYR A 16 14.73 13.16 18.12
CA TYR A 16 13.78 12.66 17.13
C TYR A 16 14.28 11.39 16.44
N LEU A 17 15.54 11.37 16.01
CA LEU A 17 16.16 10.20 15.37
C LEU A 17 16.36 9.05 16.34
N ASP A 18 16.76 9.33 17.58
CA ASP A 18 16.90 8.34 18.65
C ASP A 18 15.56 7.67 18.97
N LEU A 19 14.47 8.45 19.02
CA LEU A 19 13.13 7.92 19.21
C LEU A 19 12.76 6.94 18.09
N LEU A 20 12.98 7.33 16.83
CA LEU A 20 12.67 6.48 15.67
C LEU A 20 13.59 5.24 15.59
N GLY A 21 14.84 5.39 15.99
CA GLY A 21 15.84 4.32 16.05
C GLY A 21 15.68 3.39 17.25
N HIS A 22 14.89 3.79 18.26
CA HIS A 22 14.72 3.01 19.47
C HIS A 22 14.13 1.64 19.14
N SER A 23 14.88 0.57 19.40
CA SER A 23 14.43 -0.78 19.09
C SER A 23 13.31 -1.21 20.04
N VAL A 24 12.14 -1.48 19.48
CA VAL A 24 10.95 -1.92 20.19
C VAL A 24 10.60 -3.35 19.76
N GLY A 25 10.08 -4.13 20.71
CA GLY A 25 9.72 -5.53 20.50
C GLY A 25 10.50 -6.47 21.39
N GLY A 26 10.16 -7.75 21.31
CA GLY A 26 10.72 -8.78 22.16
C GLY A 26 10.20 -10.17 21.82
N GLY A 27 10.68 -11.17 22.55
CA GLY A 27 10.43 -12.58 22.27
C GLY A 27 11.70 -13.32 21.84
N PRO A 28 11.59 -14.61 21.48
CA PRO A 28 12.71 -15.39 20.99
C PRO A 28 13.33 -14.74 19.74
N ASP A 29 14.66 -14.72 19.64
CA ASP A 29 15.38 -14.17 18.47
C ASP A 29 14.90 -14.77 17.14
N ALA A 30 14.44 -16.03 17.18
CA ALA A 30 13.85 -16.72 16.04
C ALA A 30 12.65 -15.98 15.41
N LEU A 31 11.91 -15.19 16.19
CA LEU A 31 10.74 -14.45 15.70
C LEU A 31 11.08 -13.12 15.02
N HIS A 32 12.32 -12.61 15.14
CA HIS A 32 12.78 -11.35 14.54
C HIS A 32 11.82 -10.16 14.79
N LEU A 33 11.21 -10.10 15.98
CA LEU A 33 10.23 -9.05 16.34
C LEU A 33 10.86 -7.77 16.91
N ARG A 34 12.19 -7.67 16.90
CA ARG A 34 12.93 -6.55 17.49
C ARG A 34 13.41 -5.62 16.38
N GLU A 35 12.63 -4.57 16.16
CA GLU A 35 12.83 -3.61 15.07
C GLU A 35 12.80 -2.18 15.62
N PRO A 36 13.44 -1.21 14.94
CA PRO A 36 13.31 0.21 15.29
C PRO A 36 11.84 0.65 15.34
N LEU A 37 11.49 1.56 16.24
CA LEU A 37 10.14 2.12 16.35
C LEU A 37 9.65 2.67 15.00
N GLY A 38 10.54 3.32 14.24
CA GLY A 38 10.22 3.83 12.90
C GLY A 38 9.78 2.72 11.93
N ALA A 39 10.40 1.55 11.98
CA ALA A 39 10.03 0.40 11.16
C ALA A 39 8.66 -0.17 11.57
N TRP A 40 8.41 -0.34 12.87
CA TRP A 40 7.10 -0.74 13.39
C TRP A 40 5.97 0.20 12.96
N VAL A 41 6.22 1.52 13.03
CA VAL A 41 5.26 2.54 12.59
C VAL A 41 5.03 2.45 11.09
N ASN A 42 6.10 2.29 10.29
CA ASN A 42 5.99 2.12 8.85
C ASN A 42 5.15 0.88 8.50
N ASP A 43 5.51 -0.29 9.02
CA ASP A 43 4.86 -1.55 8.67
C ASP A 43 3.40 -1.58 9.15
N GLY A 44 3.13 -1.07 10.36
CA GLY A 44 1.78 -0.96 10.91
C GLY A 44 0.89 -0.01 10.12
N LEU A 45 1.37 1.20 9.80
CA LEU A 45 0.60 2.17 9.02
C LEU A 45 0.40 1.70 7.58
N MET A 46 1.42 1.11 6.96
CA MET A 46 1.31 0.55 5.60
C MET A 46 0.35 -0.63 5.56
N ALA A 47 0.33 -1.50 6.58
CA ALA A 47 -0.64 -2.58 6.66
C ALA A 47 -2.08 -2.07 6.72
N VAL A 48 -2.35 -1.03 7.53
CA VAL A 48 -3.68 -0.40 7.60
C VAL A 48 -4.03 0.31 6.29
N PHE A 49 -3.07 1.02 5.69
CA PHE A 49 -3.26 1.70 4.41
C PHE A 49 -3.62 0.71 3.30
N PHE A 50 -2.83 -0.35 3.13
CA PHE A 50 -3.10 -1.38 2.11
C PHE A 50 -4.36 -2.19 2.39
N LEU A 51 -4.78 -2.33 3.65
CA LEU A 51 -6.10 -2.88 3.97
C LEU A 51 -7.21 -2.00 3.40
N VAL A 52 -7.17 -0.68 3.65
CA VAL A 52 -8.17 0.27 3.14
C VAL A 52 -8.15 0.30 1.61
N VAL A 53 -6.96 0.32 1.00
CA VAL A 53 -6.82 0.26 -0.46
C VAL A 53 -7.39 -1.06 -1.01
N GLY A 54 -7.09 -2.20 -0.38
CA GLY A 54 -7.61 -3.51 -0.78
C GLY A 54 -9.14 -3.59 -0.76
N VAL A 55 -9.77 -2.94 0.23
CA VAL A 55 -11.23 -2.80 0.31
C VAL A 55 -11.80 -1.97 -0.83
N GLU A 56 -11.18 -0.82 -1.11
CA GLU A 56 -11.62 0.07 -2.19
C GLU A 56 -11.44 -0.59 -3.55
N ILE A 57 -10.35 -1.33 -3.77
CA ILE A 57 -10.15 -2.16 -4.98
C ILE A 57 -11.27 -3.16 -5.14
N ASN A 58 -11.59 -3.90 -4.08
CA ASN A 58 -12.64 -4.91 -4.13
C ASN A 58 -13.99 -4.28 -4.51
N ARG A 59 -14.31 -3.12 -3.92
CA ARG A 59 -15.51 -2.33 -4.26
C ARG A 59 -15.50 -1.86 -5.73
N GLU A 60 -14.37 -1.37 -6.23
CA GLU A 60 -14.23 -0.94 -7.62
C GLU A 60 -14.36 -2.10 -8.62
N LEU A 61 -13.86 -3.29 -8.27
CA LEU A 61 -13.99 -4.50 -9.07
C LEU A 61 -15.43 -5.03 -9.12
N THR A 62 -16.19 -4.88 -8.03
CA THR A 62 -17.54 -5.46 -7.90
C THR A 62 -18.63 -4.50 -8.38
N THR A 63 -18.50 -3.21 -8.06
CA THR A 63 -19.53 -2.20 -8.29
C THR A 63 -19.05 -0.97 -9.07
N GLY A 64 -17.75 -0.80 -9.25
CA GLY A 64 -17.15 0.40 -9.82
C GLY A 64 -16.68 0.27 -11.28
N ALA A 65 -15.76 1.16 -11.66
CA ALA A 65 -15.25 1.27 -13.04
C ALA A 65 -14.38 0.09 -13.45
N LEU A 66 -13.75 -0.59 -12.48
CA LEU A 66 -12.92 -1.77 -12.76
C LEU A 66 -13.75 -3.01 -13.14
N ARG A 67 -15.06 -3.01 -12.89
CA ARG A 67 -15.96 -4.10 -13.27
C ARG A 67 -16.04 -4.29 -14.78
N ASP A 68 -16.07 -3.19 -15.53
CA ASP A 68 -16.04 -3.24 -17.00
C ASP A 68 -14.59 -3.21 -17.49
N ARG A 69 -14.13 -4.36 -17.99
CA ARG A 69 -12.77 -4.52 -18.52
C ARG A 69 -12.41 -3.50 -19.60
N LYS A 70 -13.38 -3.04 -20.41
CA LYS A 70 -13.12 -2.04 -21.45
C LYS A 70 -12.90 -0.66 -20.84
N ALA A 71 -13.68 -0.29 -19.83
CA ALA A 71 -13.52 0.97 -19.11
C ALA A 71 -12.25 0.97 -18.24
N ALA A 72 -11.90 -0.18 -17.65
CA ALA A 72 -10.73 -0.37 -16.82
C ALA A 72 -9.40 -0.34 -17.59
N ALA A 73 -9.41 -0.68 -18.89
CA ALA A 73 -8.21 -0.77 -19.69
C ALA A 73 -7.42 0.55 -19.74
N LEU A 74 -8.11 1.69 -19.88
CA LEU A 74 -7.46 2.98 -19.98
C LEU A 74 -6.72 3.38 -18.68
N PRO A 75 -7.35 3.36 -17.49
CA PRO A 75 -6.64 3.58 -16.21
C PRO A 75 -5.48 2.62 -15.99
N VAL A 76 -5.64 1.32 -16.29
CA VAL A 76 -4.60 0.32 -16.07
C VAL A 76 -3.39 0.57 -16.97
N VAL A 77 -3.61 0.82 -18.26
CA VAL A 77 -2.51 1.13 -19.18
C VAL A 77 -1.83 2.45 -18.81
N ALA A 78 -2.61 3.45 -18.37
CA ALA A 78 -2.05 4.72 -17.90
C ALA A 78 -1.18 4.53 -16.65
N ALA A 79 -1.62 3.74 -15.68
CA ALA A 79 -0.84 3.39 -14.49
C ALA A 79 0.44 2.64 -14.86
N LEU A 80 0.35 1.58 -15.68
CA LEU A 80 1.52 0.83 -16.14
C LEU A 80 2.53 1.72 -16.89
N GLY A 81 2.05 2.63 -17.74
CA GLY A 81 2.92 3.63 -18.38
C GLY A 81 3.56 4.58 -17.37
N GLY A 82 2.78 5.04 -16.39
CA GLY A 82 3.23 5.84 -15.25
C GLY A 82 4.27 5.14 -14.38
N MET A 83 4.27 3.81 -14.34
CA MET A 83 5.27 3.00 -13.64
C MET A 83 6.54 2.76 -14.48
N ILE A 84 6.36 2.28 -15.71
CA ILE A 84 7.44 1.82 -16.58
C ILE A 84 8.34 2.99 -17.00
N VAL A 85 7.75 4.15 -17.31
CA VAL A 85 8.49 5.30 -17.83
C VAL A 85 9.47 5.86 -16.79
N PRO A 86 9.07 6.21 -15.55
CA PRO A 86 10.01 6.68 -14.53
C PRO A 86 11.07 5.64 -14.16
N ALA A 87 10.69 4.36 -14.04
CA ALA A 87 11.62 3.27 -13.78
C ALA A 87 12.69 3.16 -14.89
N SER A 88 12.28 3.24 -16.16
CA SER A 88 13.18 3.18 -17.31
C SER A 88 14.13 4.38 -17.35
N ILE A 89 13.61 5.58 -17.08
CA ILE A 89 14.43 6.81 -17.01
C ILE A 89 15.45 6.68 -15.88
N PHE A 90 15.03 6.22 -14.69
CA PHE A 90 15.94 6.02 -13.57
C PHE A 90 17.04 5.01 -13.90
N LEU A 91 16.68 3.87 -14.50
CA LEU A 91 17.64 2.87 -14.95
C LEU A 91 18.61 3.44 -15.98
N LEU A 92 18.18 4.30 -16.89
CA LEU A 92 19.03 4.98 -17.88
C LEU A 92 20.03 5.94 -17.24
N VAL A 93 19.58 6.69 -16.23
CA VAL A 93 20.41 7.70 -15.55
C VAL A 93 21.41 7.05 -14.58
N THR A 94 21.01 5.96 -13.92
CA THR A 94 21.83 5.29 -12.88
C THR A 94 22.72 4.16 -13.42
N ARG A 95 22.76 3.94 -14.74
CA ARG A 95 23.55 2.86 -15.36
C ARG A 95 25.01 2.89 -14.88
N GLY A 96 25.49 1.74 -14.42
CA GLY A 96 26.87 1.57 -13.97
C GLY A 96 27.14 2.09 -12.56
N THR A 97 26.11 2.47 -11.80
CA THR A 97 26.20 2.85 -10.39
C THR A 97 25.49 1.84 -9.50
N ASP A 98 25.89 1.77 -8.22
CA ASP A 98 25.23 0.94 -7.22
C ASP A 98 23.75 1.31 -7.01
N ALA A 99 23.36 2.55 -7.36
CA ALA A 99 21.98 3.02 -7.27
C ALA A 99 21.02 2.32 -8.25
N THR A 100 21.53 1.57 -9.24
CA THR A 100 20.70 0.85 -10.22
C THR A 100 19.71 -0.13 -9.55
N HIS A 101 20.08 -0.68 -8.38
CA HIS A 101 19.21 -1.56 -7.62
C HIS A 101 17.92 -0.86 -7.14
N GLY A 102 17.90 0.48 -7.03
CA GLY A 102 16.76 1.29 -6.60
C GLY A 102 15.72 1.62 -7.67
N TRP A 103 15.68 0.89 -8.79
CA TRP A 103 14.82 1.23 -9.94
C TRP A 103 13.31 1.22 -9.68
N GLY A 104 12.84 0.52 -8.65
CA GLY A 104 11.42 0.52 -8.24
C GLY A 104 11.01 1.74 -7.41
N ILE A 105 11.97 2.51 -6.87
CA ILE A 105 11.71 3.71 -6.05
C ILE A 105 10.89 4.80 -6.80
N PRO A 106 11.24 5.22 -8.03
CA PRO A 106 10.54 6.30 -8.75
C PRO A 106 9.16 5.90 -9.29
N MET A 107 8.74 4.67 -9.06
CA MET A 107 7.54 4.09 -9.63
C MET A 107 6.28 4.41 -8.81
N ALA A 108 6.42 4.63 -7.49
CA ALA A 108 5.29 4.80 -6.60
C ALA A 108 4.73 6.22 -6.62
N THR A 109 3.40 6.35 -6.73
CA THR A 109 2.67 7.62 -6.66
C THR A 109 1.93 7.76 -5.32
N ASP A 110 2.10 8.87 -4.61
CA ASP A 110 1.32 9.14 -3.38
C ASP A 110 -0.15 9.49 -3.71
N ILE A 111 -1.04 8.50 -3.57
CA ILE A 111 -2.48 8.67 -3.78
C ILE A 111 -3.10 9.73 -2.87
N ALA A 112 -2.64 9.87 -1.62
CA ALA A 112 -3.20 10.83 -0.68
C ALA A 112 -2.90 12.26 -1.13
N PHE A 113 -1.71 12.49 -1.67
CA PHE A 113 -1.35 13.77 -2.27
C PHE A 113 -2.20 14.08 -3.51
N VAL A 114 -2.34 13.12 -4.43
CA VAL A 114 -3.16 13.28 -5.65
C VAL A 114 -4.61 13.60 -5.29
N LEU A 115 -5.20 12.85 -4.36
CA LEU A 115 -6.57 13.07 -3.90
C LEU A 115 -6.71 14.40 -3.16
N GLY A 116 -5.71 14.82 -2.38
CA GLY A 116 -5.66 16.13 -1.75
C GLY A 116 -5.73 17.27 -2.76
N VAL A 117 -4.94 17.21 -3.83
CA VAL A 117 -4.95 18.21 -4.92
C VAL A 117 -6.30 18.20 -5.66
N VAL A 118 -6.84 17.03 -5.96
CA VAL A 118 -8.17 16.90 -6.59
C VAL A 118 -9.26 17.49 -5.69
N ALA A 119 -9.17 17.30 -4.37
CA ALA A 119 -10.11 17.86 -3.41
C ALA A 119 -10.03 19.39 -3.35
N LEU A 120 -8.82 19.96 -3.39
CA LEU A 120 -8.60 21.42 -3.43
C LEU A 120 -9.17 22.07 -4.70
N LEU A 121 -9.07 21.39 -5.84
CA LEU A 121 -9.67 21.84 -7.11
C LEU A 121 -11.21 21.71 -7.11
N GLY A 122 -11.75 20.88 -6.22
CA GLY A 122 -13.17 20.78 -5.91
C GLY A 122 -14.04 20.48 -7.13
N ARG A 123 -14.95 21.40 -7.44
CA ARG A 123 -15.93 21.27 -8.54
C ARG A 123 -15.32 21.39 -9.95
N ARG A 124 -14.05 21.81 -10.06
CA ARG A 124 -13.38 21.95 -11.36
C ARG A 124 -12.94 20.62 -11.96
N VAL A 125 -12.85 19.57 -11.14
CA VAL A 125 -12.47 18.23 -11.59
C VAL A 125 -13.74 17.43 -11.91
N PRO A 126 -13.94 17.00 -13.17
CA PRO A 126 -15.05 16.13 -13.53
C PRO A 126 -15.05 14.84 -12.72
N SER A 127 -16.24 14.30 -12.43
CA SER A 127 -16.39 13.03 -11.69
C SER A 127 -15.65 11.87 -12.37
N GLY A 128 -15.67 11.82 -13.70
CA GLY A 128 -14.92 10.81 -14.47
C GLY A 128 -13.41 10.90 -14.30
N LEU A 129 -12.84 12.11 -14.19
CA LEU A 129 -11.40 12.28 -13.97
C LEU A 129 -11.01 11.86 -12.55
N ARG A 130 -11.86 12.15 -11.55
CA ARG A 130 -11.63 11.70 -10.18
C ARG A 130 -11.59 10.17 -10.11
N LEU A 131 -12.55 9.50 -10.77
CA LEU A 131 -12.60 8.05 -10.82
C LEU A 131 -11.38 7.49 -11.55
N PHE A 132 -11.02 8.05 -12.71
CA PHE A 132 -9.82 7.67 -13.45
C PHE A 132 -8.54 7.77 -12.59
N LEU A 133 -8.35 8.89 -11.89
CA LEU A 133 -7.18 9.11 -11.03
C LEU A 133 -7.14 8.16 -9.84
N LEU A 134 -8.30 7.93 -9.19
CA LEU A 134 -8.40 6.98 -8.08
C LEU A 134 -8.06 5.56 -8.55
N THR A 135 -8.65 5.11 -9.66
CA THR A 135 -8.36 3.80 -10.23
C THR A 135 -6.90 3.65 -10.66
N ALA A 136 -6.34 4.65 -11.34
CA ALA A 136 -4.94 4.61 -11.79
C ALA A 136 -3.95 4.58 -10.62
N ALA A 137 -4.16 5.42 -9.59
CA ALA A 137 -3.30 5.46 -8.41
C ALA A 137 -3.34 4.14 -7.61
N VAL A 138 -4.52 3.54 -7.49
CA VAL A 138 -4.67 2.23 -6.85
C VAL A 138 -3.93 1.12 -7.61
N VAL A 139 -4.03 1.11 -8.95
CA VAL A 139 -3.32 0.13 -9.78
C VAL A 139 -1.80 0.34 -9.69
N ASP A 140 -1.35 1.60 -9.66
CA ASP A 140 0.05 1.98 -9.47
C ASP A 140 0.60 1.49 -8.12
N ASP A 141 -0.11 1.73 -7.01
CA ASP A 141 0.27 1.28 -5.66
C ASP A 141 0.36 -0.25 -5.56
N LEU A 142 -0.62 -0.98 -6.13
CA LEU A 142 -0.57 -2.43 -6.20
C LEU A 142 0.59 -2.93 -7.06
N GLY A 143 0.86 -2.25 -8.17
CA GLY A 143 1.99 -2.55 -9.02
C GLY A 143 3.31 -2.34 -8.28
N ALA A 144 3.43 -1.26 -7.53
CA ALA A 144 4.58 -0.92 -6.70
C ALA A 144 4.84 -1.96 -5.62
N ILE A 145 3.81 -2.34 -4.85
CA ILE A 145 3.99 -3.36 -3.82
C ILE A 145 4.38 -4.72 -4.42
N LEU A 146 3.84 -5.09 -5.60
CA LEU A 146 4.22 -6.33 -6.28
C LEU A 146 5.68 -6.30 -6.75
N VAL A 147 6.13 -5.19 -7.34
CA VAL A 147 7.52 -5.03 -7.78
C VAL A 147 8.46 -5.10 -6.59
N ILE A 148 8.15 -4.41 -5.49
CA ILE A 148 8.95 -4.46 -4.26
C ILE A 148 8.98 -5.90 -3.72
N ALA A 149 7.83 -6.57 -3.62
CA ALA A 149 7.75 -7.93 -3.11
C ALA A 149 8.53 -8.95 -3.96
N ILE A 150 8.57 -8.80 -5.29
CA ILE A 150 9.24 -9.75 -6.20
C ILE A 150 10.74 -9.45 -6.34
N PHE A 151 11.12 -8.18 -6.47
CA PHE A 151 12.48 -7.79 -6.84
C PHE A 151 13.37 -7.34 -5.67
N TYR A 152 12.78 -6.96 -4.53
CA TYR A 152 13.51 -6.47 -3.35
C TYR A 152 13.46 -7.43 -2.16
N THR A 153 12.90 -8.63 -2.34
CA THR A 153 12.89 -9.66 -1.29
C THR A 153 14.16 -10.50 -1.37
N ASP A 154 15.13 -10.20 -0.51
CA ASP A 154 16.40 -10.95 -0.46
C ASP A 154 16.27 -12.30 0.27
N ARG A 155 15.43 -12.37 1.31
CA ARG A 155 15.27 -13.58 2.13
C ARG A 155 13.80 -13.85 2.41
N LEU A 156 13.34 -15.03 1.99
CA LEU A 156 12.01 -15.56 2.30
C LEU A 156 12.11 -16.50 3.50
N ALA A 157 11.57 -16.07 4.64
CA ALA A 157 11.40 -16.96 5.78
C ALA A 157 10.21 -17.90 5.52
N VAL A 158 10.51 -19.12 5.06
CA VAL A 158 9.50 -20.12 4.65
C VAL A 158 8.48 -20.39 5.76
N ALA A 159 8.90 -20.41 7.02
CA ALA A 159 8.00 -20.60 8.17
C ALA A 159 6.92 -19.50 8.24
N TRP A 160 7.31 -18.23 8.07
CA TRP A 160 6.39 -17.10 8.06
C TRP A 160 5.49 -17.10 6.82
N LEU A 161 6.01 -17.51 5.67
CA LEU A 161 5.20 -17.68 4.45
C LEU A 161 4.11 -18.74 4.63
N LEU A 162 4.45 -19.90 5.21
CA LEU A 162 3.49 -20.95 5.51
C LEU A 162 2.46 -20.51 6.55
N ALA A 163 2.89 -19.78 7.58
CA ALA A 163 1.98 -19.18 8.55
C ALA A 163 1.00 -18.20 7.89
N ALA A 164 1.49 -17.32 7.00
CA ALA A 164 0.66 -16.38 6.24
C ALA A 164 -0.36 -17.09 5.34
N VAL A 165 0.06 -18.13 4.62
CA VAL A 165 -0.84 -18.99 3.82
C VAL A 165 -1.87 -19.68 4.70
N GLY A 166 -1.48 -20.16 5.88
CA GLY A 166 -2.38 -20.76 6.85
C GLY A 166 -3.45 -19.79 7.35
N VAL A 167 -3.06 -18.57 7.74
CA VAL A 167 -3.98 -17.50 8.14
C VAL A 167 -4.91 -17.14 6.99
N PHE A 168 -4.38 -16.91 5.79
CA PHE A 168 -5.17 -16.57 4.60
C PHE A 168 -6.20 -17.68 4.27
N THR A 169 -5.78 -18.94 4.29
CA THR A 169 -6.67 -20.09 4.08
C THR A 169 -7.73 -20.16 5.17
N GLY A 170 -7.36 -19.91 6.44
CA GLY A 170 -8.30 -19.80 7.55
C GLY A 170 -9.37 -18.74 7.31
N VAL A 171 -8.97 -17.54 6.88
CA VAL A 171 -9.91 -16.46 6.49
C VAL A 171 -10.84 -16.90 5.37
N LEU A 172 -10.33 -17.59 4.33
CA LEU A 172 -11.16 -18.11 3.24
C LEU A 172 -12.16 -19.18 3.71
N VAL A 173 -11.75 -20.08 4.61
CA VAL A 173 -12.63 -21.09 5.19
C VAL A 173 -13.72 -20.44 6.03
N LEU A 174 -13.38 -19.46 6.87
CA LEU A 174 -14.36 -18.69 7.66
C LEU A 174 -15.36 -17.95 6.76
N ARG A 175 -14.87 -17.34 5.67
CA ARG A 175 -15.71 -16.70 4.65
C ARG A 175 -16.68 -17.70 4.02
N ARG A 176 -16.21 -18.89 3.62
CA ARG A 176 -17.04 -19.93 2.99
C ARG A 176 -18.07 -20.55 3.94
N ARG A 177 -17.74 -20.68 5.23
CA ARG A 177 -18.63 -21.29 6.23
C ARG A 177 -19.73 -20.36 6.74
N ALA A 178 -19.83 -19.14 6.21
CA ALA A 178 -20.85 -18.16 6.59
C ALA A 178 -20.96 -17.95 8.12
N LEU A 179 -19.90 -18.20 8.90
CA LEU A 179 -19.85 -17.87 10.34
C LEU A 179 -19.89 -16.35 10.60
N TRP A 180 -19.87 -15.58 9.51
CA TRP A 180 -20.02 -14.13 9.43
C TRP A 180 -21.29 -13.74 8.66
N SER A 181 -22.29 -14.63 8.54
CA SER A 181 -23.63 -14.23 8.14
C SER A 181 -24.21 -13.33 9.22
N ALA A 182 -24.60 -12.11 8.83
CA ALA A 182 -25.32 -11.18 9.67
C ALA A 182 -26.36 -11.91 10.55
N GLY A 183 -26.25 -11.76 11.87
CA GLY A 183 -27.28 -12.21 12.78
C GLY A 183 -28.62 -11.53 12.44
N PRO A 184 -29.78 -12.16 12.75
CA PRO A 184 -31.11 -11.63 12.41
C PRO A 184 -31.42 -10.25 13.00
N ASN A 185 -30.65 -9.82 14.00
CA ASN A 185 -30.84 -8.56 14.72
C ASN A 185 -29.67 -7.63 14.38
N GLY A 186 -29.93 -6.61 13.56
CA GLY A 186 -28.97 -5.66 13.01
C GLY A 186 -28.25 -4.77 14.03
N ILE A 187 -27.47 -5.38 14.92
CA ILE A 187 -26.53 -4.69 15.81
C ILE A 187 -25.21 -5.46 15.74
N GLY A 188 -24.40 -5.10 14.75
CA GLY A 188 -23.12 -5.75 14.48
C GLY A 188 -22.53 -5.28 13.17
N HIS A 189 -22.38 -3.96 13.00
CA HIS A 189 -21.67 -3.37 11.88
C HIS A 189 -20.16 -3.65 12.01
N VAL A 190 -19.74 -4.90 11.75
CA VAL A 190 -18.44 -5.09 11.11
C VAL A 190 -18.72 -4.92 9.63
N PRO A 191 -18.19 -3.87 8.98
CA PRO A 191 -18.69 -3.46 7.69
C PRO A 191 -18.42 -4.57 6.68
N PHE A 192 -19.53 -5.09 6.15
CA PHE A 192 -19.66 -5.89 4.92
C PHE A 192 -18.91 -5.29 3.71
N VAL A 193 -18.39 -4.07 3.85
CA VAL A 193 -17.52 -3.35 2.90
C VAL A 193 -16.20 -4.10 2.64
N LEU A 194 -15.73 -4.96 3.54
CA LEU A 194 -14.43 -5.62 3.38
C LEU A 194 -14.36 -6.70 2.26
N LEU A 195 -15.48 -7.28 1.82
CA LEU A 195 -15.46 -8.46 0.92
C LEU A 195 -16.66 -8.54 -0.06
N GLY A 196 -17.28 -7.40 -0.40
CA GLY A 196 -18.43 -7.28 -1.31
C GLY A 196 -18.05 -6.97 -2.75
#